data_AF-A0A139XEV9-F1
#
_entry.id   AF-A0A139XEV9-F1
#
_cell.length_a   1.000
_cell.length_b   1.000
_cell.length_c   1.000
_cell.angle_alpha   90.00
_cell.angle_beta   90.00
_cell.angle_gamma   90.00
#
_symmetry.space_group_name_H-M   'P 1'
#
loop_
_entity.id
_entity.type
_entity.pdbx_description
1 polymer ?
#
loop_
_entity_poly.entity_id
_entity_poly.type
_entity_poly.pdbx_seq_one_letter_code
_entity_poly.pdbx_strand_id
1 'polypeptide(L)'
;MTKKDKKIQTNPPDILLTNYVMLELLLTRPGEKDLIHAAQGLHFLVLDELHTYRGRQGADVAMLVRRVRERLAGENFQCVGTSATLASAGTYQQQQFEVARVASQLFGTVVYPEHVIGETLRRNTPHKNLQNSNFIQELTQRIFTPTVTSSQDYQSFVTDPLSIWIESTFGVRTESNSSRLVRAQPRSLSGKEGAARDLSQLTGIEEHRCVEVLQAGLLGGYDYTRK
;
A
#
# COMPACT_ATOMS: atom_id res chain seq x y z
N MET A 1 -13.02 31.93 -17.60
CA MET A 1 -12.26 31.04 -18.50
C MET A 1 -10.83 31.51 -18.55
N THR A 2 -9.92 30.74 -17.96
CA THR A 2 -8.49 30.98 -18.10
C THR A 2 -8.04 30.60 -19.53
N LYS A 3 -6.89 31.09 -19.99
CA LYS A 3 -6.31 30.69 -21.30
C LYS A 3 -6.07 29.18 -21.42
N LYS A 4 -5.99 28.46 -20.29
CA LYS A 4 -5.74 27.01 -20.23
C LYS A 4 -7.00 26.20 -20.56
N ASP A 5 -8.18 26.68 -20.12
CA ASP A 5 -9.48 26.05 -20.37
C ASP A 5 -9.81 26.00 -21.88
N LYS A 6 -9.52 27.09 -22.60
CA LYS A 6 -9.74 27.16 -24.06
C LYS A 6 -8.89 26.16 -24.84
N LYS A 7 -7.64 25.91 -24.42
CA LYS A 7 -6.75 24.96 -25.11
C LYS A 7 -7.24 23.51 -24.99
N ILE A 8 -7.74 23.14 -23.81
CA ILE A 8 -8.28 21.80 -23.55
C ILE A 8 -9.54 21.56 -24.37
N GLN A 9 -10.40 22.57 -24.55
CA GLN A 9 -11.58 22.46 -25.39
C GLN A 9 -11.25 22.31 -26.88
N THR A 10 -10.25 23.04 -27.39
CA THR A 10 -9.86 22.98 -28.81
C THR A 10 -8.97 21.79 -29.17
N ASN A 11 -8.28 21.21 -28.18
CA ASN A 11 -7.41 20.05 -28.34
C ASN A 11 -7.56 19.15 -27.10
N PRO A 12 -8.63 18.35 -27.04
CA PRO A 12 -8.94 17.51 -25.89
C PRO A 12 -7.81 16.50 -25.63
N PRO A 13 -7.35 16.36 -24.37
CA PRO A 13 -6.28 15.43 -24.04
C PRO A 13 -6.80 13.99 -23.97
N ASP A 14 -5.92 13.01 -24.20
CA ASP A 14 -6.22 11.59 -24.01
C ASP A 14 -6.47 11.23 -22.53
N ILE A 15 -5.83 11.96 -21.61
CA ILE A 15 -5.97 11.79 -20.16
C ILE A 15 -6.32 13.13 -19.52
N LEU A 16 -7.47 13.17 -18.84
CA LEU A 16 -7.90 14.32 -18.06
C LEU A 16 -7.77 14.02 -16.56
N LEU A 17 -6.83 14.69 -15.90
CA LEU A 17 -6.73 14.70 -14.45
C LEU A 17 -7.55 15.85 -13.89
N THR A 18 -8.54 15.52 -13.08
CA THR A 18 -9.46 16.50 -12.50
C THR A 18 -9.99 16.02 -11.15
N ASN A 19 -10.49 16.94 -10.33
CA ASN A 19 -11.21 16.57 -9.13
C ASN A 19 -12.72 16.42 -9.43
N TYR A 20 -13.46 15.78 -8.52
CA TYR A 20 -14.88 15.51 -8.70
C TYR A 20 -15.73 16.78 -8.86
N VAL A 21 -15.37 17.89 -8.20
CA VAL A 21 -16.09 19.17 -8.32
C VAL A 21 -15.94 19.73 -9.73
N MET A 22 -14.73 19.71 -10.28
CA MET A 22 -14.50 20.20 -11.63
C MET A 22 -15.14 19.28 -12.66
N LEU A 23 -15.15 17.96 -12.45
CA LEU A 23 -15.89 17.02 -13.30
C LEU A 23 -17.40 17.30 -13.32
N GLU A 24 -18.02 17.62 -12.18
CA GLU A 24 -19.41 18.05 -12.10
C GLU A 24 -19.67 19.31 -12.95
N LEU A 25 -18.77 20.29 -12.85
CA LEU A 25 -18.86 21.53 -13.63
C LEU A 25 -18.71 21.28 -15.13
N LEU A 26 -17.83 20.37 -15.54
CA LEU A 26 -17.66 19.98 -16.94
C LEU A 26 -18.93 19.37 -17.53
N LEU A 27 -19.65 18.55 -16.76
CA LEU A 27 -20.91 17.95 -17.22
C LEU A 27 -22.06 18.95 -17.31
N THR A 28 -22.09 19.97 -16.45
CA THR A 28 -23.26 20.86 -16.29
C THR A 28 -23.14 22.19 -17.04
N ARG A 29 -21.92 22.66 -17.32
CA ARG A 29 -21.71 23.99 -17.94
C ARG A 29 -21.91 23.96 -19.46
N PRO A 30 -22.72 24.87 -20.03
CA PRO A 30 -22.90 24.97 -21.47
C PRO A 30 -21.61 25.24 -22.26
N GLY A 31 -20.64 25.92 -21.65
CA GLY A 31 -19.36 26.26 -22.28
C GLY A 31 -18.38 25.09 -22.41
N GLU A 32 -18.70 23.91 -21.87
CA GLU A 32 -17.83 22.71 -21.86
C GLU A 32 -18.34 21.62 -22.81
N LYS A 33 -19.36 21.93 -23.63
CA LYS A 33 -20.03 20.97 -24.52
C LYS A 33 -19.07 20.27 -25.49
N ASP A 34 -18.13 21.01 -26.07
CA ASP A 34 -17.18 20.45 -27.05
C ASP A 34 -16.25 19.42 -26.42
N LEU A 35 -15.77 19.68 -25.20
CA LEU A 35 -14.95 18.73 -24.44
C LEU A 35 -15.76 17.48 -24.06
N ILE A 36 -17.01 17.65 -23.65
CA ILE A 36 -17.91 16.53 -23.34
C ILE A 36 -18.25 15.70 -24.58
N HIS A 37 -18.38 16.33 -25.75
CA HIS A 37 -18.58 15.62 -27.01
C HIS A 37 -17.32 14.84 -27.41
N ALA A 38 -16.14 15.44 -27.25
CA ALA A 38 -14.87 14.76 -27.50
C ALA A 38 -14.59 13.60 -26.53
N ALA A 39 -15.13 13.66 -25.31
CA ALA A 39 -15.01 12.61 -24.30
C ALA A 39 -16.01 11.45 -24.45
N GLN A 40 -16.88 11.47 -25.48
CA GLN A 40 -17.75 10.34 -25.80
C GLN A 40 -16.92 9.09 -26.11
N GLY A 41 -17.37 7.93 -25.67
CA GLY A 41 -16.60 6.69 -25.81
C GLY A 41 -15.47 6.56 -24.79
N LEU A 42 -15.60 7.20 -23.63
CA LEU A 42 -14.65 7.09 -22.52
C LEU A 42 -14.41 5.61 -22.19
N HIS A 43 -13.15 5.21 -22.11
CA HIS A 43 -12.76 3.84 -21.77
C HIS A 43 -12.51 3.65 -20.28
N PHE A 44 -11.99 4.66 -19.58
CA PHE A 44 -11.58 4.52 -18.19
C PHE A 44 -12.08 5.67 -17.33
N LEU A 45 -12.57 5.34 -16.13
CA LEU A 45 -12.78 6.29 -15.05
C LEU A 45 -12.00 5.82 -13.83
N VAL A 46 -10.97 6.58 -13.46
CA VAL A 46 -10.13 6.29 -12.30
C VAL A 46 -10.52 7.20 -11.15
N LEU A 47 -10.89 6.61 -10.02
CA LEU A 47 -11.10 7.34 -8.77
C LEU A 47 -9.98 6.98 -7.79
N ASP A 48 -9.22 7.99 -7.41
CA ASP A 48 -8.15 7.85 -6.43
C ASP A 48 -8.70 8.00 -5.01
N GLU A 49 -8.09 7.32 -4.06
CA GLU A 49 -8.38 7.41 -2.63
C GLU A 49 -9.87 7.23 -2.29
N LEU A 50 -10.45 6.10 -2.72
CA LEU A 50 -11.87 5.78 -2.48
C LEU A 50 -12.26 5.86 -1.00
N HIS A 51 -11.30 5.65 -0.09
CA HIS A 51 -11.51 5.78 1.35
C HIS A 51 -11.90 7.21 1.79
N THR A 52 -11.76 8.23 0.93
CA THR A 52 -12.20 9.60 1.20
C THR A 52 -13.69 9.82 0.85
N TYR A 53 -14.27 9.01 -0.04
CA TYR A 53 -15.65 9.15 -0.51
C TYR A 53 -16.64 8.44 0.40
N ARG A 54 -16.88 9.00 1.59
CA ARG A 54 -17.80 8.46 2.61
C ARG A 54 -18.88 9.45 3.01
N GLY A 55 -19.96 8.94 3.61
CA GLY A 55 -21.12 9.74 4.02
C GLY A 55 -21.76 10.48 2.84
N ARG A 56 -22.14 11.73 3.05
CA ARG A 56 -22.79 12.57 2.02
C ARG A 56 -21.91 12.77 0.79
N GLN A 57 -20.63 13.08 0.99
CA GLN A 57 -19.68 13.28 -0.11
C GLN A 57 -19.57 12.02 -0.99
N GLY A 58 -19.54 10.84 -0.36
CA GLY A 58 -19.54 9.56 -1.08
C GLY A 58 -20.78 9.38 -1.95
N ALA A 59 -21.97 9.74 -1.44
CA ALA A 59 -23.21 9.67 -2.21
C ALA A 59 -23.20 10.63 -3.40
N ASP A 60 -22.71 11.86 -3.23
CA ASP A 60 -22.62 12.85 -4.30
C ASP A 60 -21.68 12.38 -5.42
N VAL A 61 -20.50 11.86 -5.05
CA VAL A 61 -19.53 11.30 -6.00
C VAL A 61 -20.13 10.08 -6.70
N ALA A 62 -20.85 9.22 -5.99
CA ALA A 62 -21.49 8.05 -6.57
C ALA A 62 -22.52 8.43 -7.65
N MET A 63 -23.31 9.48 -7.40
CA MET A 63 -24.26 10.00 -8.37
C MET A 63 -23.57 10.67 -9.57
N LEU A 64 -22.47 11.40 -9.33
CA LEU A 64 -21.64 11.95 -10.39
C LEU A 64 -21.08 10.84 -11.29
N VAL A 65 -20.53 9.76 -10.72
CA VAL A 65 -20.01 8.63 -11.50
C VAL A 65 -21.08 8.01 -12.38
N ARG A 66 -22.31 7.85 -11.88
CA ARG A 66 -23.44 7.35 -12.67
C ARG A 66 -23.75 8.27 -13.86
N ARG A 67 -23.76 9.60 -13.66
CA ARG A 67 -23.96 10.58 -14.74
C ARG A 67 -22.83 10.55 -15.78
N VAL A 68 -21.58 10.42 -15.32
CA VAL A 68 -20.42 10.27 -16.22
C VAL A 68 -20.58 9.05 -17.09
N ARG A 69 -20.94 7.91 -16.48
CA ARG A 69 -21.14 6.64 -17.19
C ARG A 69 -22.24 6.74 -18.23
N GLU A 70 -23.42 7.20 -17.82
CA GLU A 70 -24.58 7.35 -18.70
C GLU A 70 -24.28 8.25 -19.90
N ARG A 71 -23.48 9.31 -19.68
CA ARG A 71 -23.21 10.30 -20.71
C ARG A 71 -21.99 10.01 -21.57
N LEU A 72 -20.95 9.37 -21.04
CA LEU A 72 -19.62 9.30 -21.69
C LEU A 72 -19.13 7.87 -21.95
N ALA A 73 -19.68 6.84 -21.29
CA ALA A 73 -19.13 5.48 -21.38
C ALA A 73 -19.16 4.92 -22.81
N GLY A 74 -18.02 4.39 -23.25
CA GLY A 74 -17.94 3.55 -24.45
C GLY A 74 -18.25 2.08 -24.18
N GLU A 75 -18.17 1.24 -25.21
CA GLU A 75 -18.48 -0.21 -25.14
C GLU A 75 -17.64 -0.96 -24.09
N ASN A 76 -16.38 -0.52 -23.87
CA ASN A 76 -15.43 -1.16 -22.94
C ASN A 76 -15.13 -0.30 -21.70
N PHE A 77 -16.11 0.47 -21.22
CA PHE A 77 -15.91 1.36 -20.09
C PHE A 77 -15.56 0.61 -18.79
N GLN A 78 -14.43 0.98 -18.17
CA GLN A 78 -13.93 0.38 -16.95
C GLN A 78 -13.75 1.41 -15.83
N CYS A 79 -14.30 1.11 -14.66
CA CYS A 79 -14.00 1.85 -13.43
C CYS A 79 -12.79 1.24 -12.73
N VAL A 80 -11.85 2.09 -12.32
CA VAL A 80 -10.70 1.71 -11.52
C VAL A 80 -10.69 2.55 -10.24
N GLY A 81 -10.45 1.91 -9.11
CA GLY A 81 -10.41 2.56 -7.81
C GLY A 81 -9.18 2.17 -7.03
N THR A 82 -8.54 3.12 -6.37
CA THR A 82 -7.46 2.89 -5.42
C THR A 82 -7.94 3.18 -4.00
N SER A 83 -7.39 2.49 -3.01
CA SER A 83 -7.70 2.77 -1.61
C SER A 83 -6.65 2.20 -0.69
N ALA A 84 -6.28 2.97 0.33
CA ALA A 84 -5.38 2.52 1.38
C ALA A 84 -6.08 1.75 2.53
N THR A 85 -7.35 2.08 2.85
CA THR A 85 -7.91 1.74 4.19
C THR A 85 -9.40 1.35 4.23
N LEU A 86 -10.03 1.01 3.09
CA LEU A 86 -11.49 0.75 3.07
C LEU A 86 -11.95 -0.41 3.97
N ALA A 87 -11.11 -1.41 4.23
CA ALA A 87 -11.42 -2.51 5.14
C ALA A 87 -10.19 -2.82 6.02
N SER A 88 -10.36 -2.74 7.33
CA SER A 88 -9.27 -2.92 8.31
C SER A 88 -9.44 -4.15 9.21
N ALA A 89 -10.60 -4.83 9.15
CA ALA A 89 -10.91 -5.97 9.99
C ALA A 89 -11.35 -7.19 9.16
N GLY A 90 -11.07 -8.38 9.69
CA GLY A 90 -11.40 -9.65 9.05
C GLY A 90 -10.27 -10.22 8.20
N THR A 91 -10.51 -11.42 7.68
CA THR A 91 -9.63 -12.13 6.74
C THR A 91 -9.49 -11.36 5.42
N TYR A 92 -8.45 -11.69 4.64
CA TYR A 92 -8.26 -11.10 3.32
C TYR A 92 -9.51 -11.20 2.42
N GLN A 93 -10.21 -12.35 2.44
CA GLN A 93 -11.43 -12.55 1.66
C GLN A 93 -12.58 -11.64 2.13
N GLN A 94 -12.73 -11.46 3.45
CA GLN A 94 -13.71 -10.53 4.01
C GLN A 94 -13.40 -9.08 3.63
N GLN A 95 -12.12 -8.70 3.64
CA GLN A 95 -11.68 -7.38 3.19
C GLN A 95 -11.98 -7.18 1.70
N GLN A 96 -11.68 -8.15 0.84
CA GLN A 96 -12.02 -8.08 -0.58
C GLN A 96 -13.52 -7.91 -0.81
N PHE A 97 -14.35 -8.65 -0.07
CA PHE A 97 -15.80 -8.52 -0.16
C PHE A 97 -16.29 -7.12 0.22
N GLU A 98 -15.82 -6.57 1.34
CA GLU A 98 -16.23 -5.23 1.79
C GLU A 98 -15.77 -4.13 0.83
N VAL A 99 -14.53 -4.20 0.32
CA VAL A 99 -14.04 -3.24 -0.67
C VAL A 99 -14.85 -3.33 -1.96
N ALA A 100 -15.13 -4.54 -2.45
CA ALA A 100 -15.95 -4.77 -3.64
C ALA A 100 -17.37 -4.21 -3.47
N ARG A 101 -17.98 -4.41 -2.30
CA ARG A 101 -19.31 -3.86 -1.97
C ARG A 101 -19.32 -2.33 -2.03
N VAL A 102 -18.36 -1.67 -1.39
CA VAL A 102 -18.27 -0.19 -1.38
C VAL A 102 -17.97 0.34 -2.78
N ALA A 103 -17.01 -0.26 -3.49
CA ALA A 103 -16.68 0.12 -4.86
C ALA A 103 -17.88 -0.04 -5.80
N SER A 104 -18.67 -1.11 -5.64
CA SER A 104 -19.88 -1.33 -6.44
C SER A 104 -20.92 -0.22 -6.23
N GLN A 105 -21.11 0.20 -4.97
CA GLN A 105 -22.02 1.30 -4.64
C GLN A 105 -21.56 2.63 -5.23
N LEU A 106 -20.26 2.91 -5.16
CA LEU A 106 -19.67 4.14 -5.67
C LEU A 106 -19.70 4.20 -7.21
N PHE A 107 -19.24 3.14 -7.88
CA PHE A 107 -19.20 3.09 -9.34
C PHE A 107 -20.58 2.87 -9.99
N GLY A 108 -21.55 2.39 -9.22
CA GLY A 108 -22.88 2.05 -9.74
C GLY A 108 -22.85 0.87 -10.70
N THR A 109 -21.85 0.00 -10.60
CA THR A 109 -21.69 -1.25 -11.36
C THR A 109 -21.12 -2.32 -10.43
N VAL A 110 -21.27 -3.59 -10.77
CA VAL A 110 -20.76 -4.69 -9.94
C VAL A 110 -19.24 -4.73 -10.02
N VAL A 111 -18.60 -4.67 -8.86
CA VAL A 111 -17.20 -5.02 -8.64
C VAL A 111 -17.19 -6.35 -7.90
N TYR A 112 -16.54 -7.35 -8.48
CA TYR A 112 -16.42 -8.66 -7.86
C TYR A 112 -15.23 -8.68 -6.88
N PRO A 113 -15.29 -9.44 -5.75
CA PRO A 113 -14.20 -9.54 -4.79
C PRO A 113 -12.85 -9.94 -5.41
N GLU A 114 -12.85 -10.79 -6.43
CA GLU A 114 -11.67 -11.20 -7.19
C GLU A 114 -11.00 -10.07 -7.98
N HIS A 115 -11.73 -8.98 -8.26
CA HIS A 115 -11.17 -7.78 -8.89
C HIS A 115 -10.55 -6.82 -7.85
N VAL A 116 -10.68 -7.11 -6.55
CA VAL A 116 -10.01 -6.35 -5.50
C VAL A 116 -8.59 -6.89 -5.33
N ILE A 117 -7.64 -6.15 -5.87
CA ILE A 117 -6.22 -6.48 -5.80
C ILE A 117 -5.63 -5.83 -4.55
N GLY A 118 -5.07 -6.64 -3.66
CA GLY A 118 -4.34 -6.17 -2.47
C GLY A 118 -2.84 -6.27 -2.64
N GLU A 119 -2.09 -5.86 -1.62
CA GLU A 119 -0.64 -6.06 -1.62
C GLU A 119 -0.28 -7.55 -1.53
N THR A 120 0.76 -7.92 -2.28
CA THR A 120 1.45 -9.21 -2.18
C THR A 120 2.84 -8.96 -1.60
N LEU A 121 3.06 -9.42 -0.38
CA LEU A 121 4.33 -9.26 0.31
C LEU A 121 5.23 -10.46 0.03
N ARG A 122 6.53 -10.19 -0.06
CA ARG A 122 7.59 -11.20 -0.10
C ARG A 122 8.64 -10.85 0.94
N ARG A 123 9.24 -11.88 1.54
CA ARG A 123 10.44 -11.69 2.35
C ARG A 123 11.62 -11.38 1.46
N ASN A 124 12.46 -10.46 1.90
CA ASN A 124 13.80 -10.27 1.35
C ASN A 124 14.80 -11.23 1.99
N THR A 125 14.57 -11.63 3.25
CA THR A 125 15.45 -12.53 4.02
C THR A 125 14.92 -13.97 4.05
N PRO A 126 15.79 -14.98 4.15
CA PRO A 126 15.38 -16.38 4.30
C PRO A 126 14.46 -16.59 5.51
N HIS A 127 13.47 -17.46 5.38
CA HIS A 127 12.64 -17.88 6.51
C HIS A 127 13.44 -18.78 7.46
N LYS A 128 13.61 -18.36 8.72
CA LYS A 128 14.31 -19.11 9.78
C LYS A 128 13.41 -19.23 11.00
N ASN A 129 13.56 -20.34 11.74
CA ASN A 129 12.94 -20.48 13.05
C ASN A 129 13.75 -19.67 14.07
N LEU A 130 13.18 -18.58 14.59
CA LEU A 130 13.84 -17.68 15.54
C LEU A 130 14.13 -18.33 16.91
N GLN A 131 13.50 -19.47 17.22
CA GLN A 131 13.73 -20.24 18.44
C GLN A 131 14.81 -21.31 18.27
N ASN A 132 15.37 -21.47 17.06
CA ASN A 132 16.41 -22.46 16.82
C ASN A 132 17.72 -22.04 17.50
N SER A 133 18.33 -22.94 18.28
CA SER A 133 19.54 -22.65 19.05
C SER A 133 20.73 -22.20 18.19
N ASN A 134 20.90 -22.76 16.98
CA ASN A 134 21.99 -22.34 16.09
C ASN A 134 21.77 -20.92 15.58
N PHE A 135 20.53 -20.58 15.20
CA PHE A 135 20.20 -19.22 14.78
C PHE A 135 20.38 -18.20 15.92
N ILE A 136 19.99 -18.56 17.14
CA ILE A 136 20.21 -17.72 18.32
C ILE A 136 21.71 -17.48 18.53
N GLN A 137 22.55 -18.52 18.41
CA GLN A 137 24.00 -18.37 18.52
C GLN A 137 24.59 -17.45 17.44
N GLU A 138 24.20 -17.64 16.17
CA GLU A 138 24.60 -16.78 15.05
C GLU A 138 24.20 -15.31 15.30
N LEU A 139 22.97 -15.08 15.76
CA LEU A 139 22.44 -13.76 16.10
C LEU A 139 23.20 -13.12 17.27
N THR A 140 23.46 -13.88 18.34
CA THR A 140 24.24 -13.41 19.49
C THR A 140 25.64 -12.98 19.06
N GLN A 141 26.35 -13.82 18.29
CA GLN A 141 27.69 -13.49 17.77
C GLN A 141 27.66 -12.23 16.89
N ARG A 142 26.62 -12.07 16.06
CA ARG A 142 26.44 -10.91 15.21
C ARG A 142 26.25 -9.60 15.98
N ILE A 143 25.62 -9.62 17.16
CA ILE A 143 25.41 -8.44 18.01
C ILE A 143 26.71 -8.01 18.72
N PHE A 144 27.56 -8.98 19.08
CA PHE A 144 28.87 -8.71 19.69
C PHE A 144 29.90 -8.17 18.69
N THR A 145 29.82 -8.61 17.43
CA THR A 145 30.78 -8.21 16.40
C THR A 145 30.52 -6.77 15.97
N PRO A 146 31.47 -5.82 16.15
CA PRO A 146 31.31 -4.46 15.67
C PRO A 146 31.14 -4.47 14.15
N THR A 147 30.10 -3.78 13.68
CA THR A 147 29.72 -3.70 12.27
C THR A 147 30.92 -3.24 11.44
N VAL A 148 31.48 -4.12 10.61
CA VAL A 148 32.43 -3.72 9.57
C VAL A 148 31.62 -3.09 8.45
N THR A 149 31.40 -1.78 8.56
CA THR A 149 30.63 -0.95 7.63
C THR A 149 31.40 -0.66 6.34
N SER A 150 32.01 -1.67 5.74
CA SER A 150 32.76 -1.48 4.50
C SER A 150 32.56 -2.67 3.58
N SER A 151 31.71 -2.46 2.58
CA SER A 151 31.62 -3.25 1.34
C SER A 151 30.82 -4.55 1.39
N GLN A 152 29.65 -4.59 2.04
CA GLN A 152 28.77 -5.76 1.94
C GLN A 152 27.77 -5.59 0.78
N ASP A 153 27.68 -6.62 -0.05
CA ASP A 153 26.70 -6.70 -1.12
C ASP A 153 25.30 -6.96 -0.54
N TYR A 154 24.26 -6.67 -1.33
CA TYR A 154 22.86 -6.88 -0.94
C TYR A 154 22.59 -8.31 -0.44
N GLN A 155 23.30 -9.30 -0.98
CA GLN A 155 23.16 -10.71 -0.56
C GLN A 155 23.64 -10.93 0.87
N SER A 156 24.83 -10.43 1.23
CA SER A 156 25.30 -10.51 2.62
C SER A 156 24.32 -9.86 3.58
N PHE A 157 23.76 -8.69 3.22
CA PHE A 157 22.77 -8.00 4.04
C PHE A 157 21.49 -8.81 4.27
N VAL A 158 20.91 -9.44 3.24
CA VAL A 158 19.67 -10.22 3.41
C VAL A 158 19.88 -11.56 4.11
N THR A 159 21.11 -12.07 4.11
CA THR A 159 21.48 -13.30 4.85
C THR A 159 21.98 -13.04 6.27
N ASP A 160 22.20 -11.78 6.66
CA ASP A 160 22.61 -11.40 8.01
C ASP A 160 21.55 -11.88 9.03
N PRO A 161 21.93 -12.65 10.08
CA PRO A 161 21.02 -13.06 11.15
C PRO A 161 20.23 -11.89 11.76
N LEU A 162 20.85 -10.71 11.89
CA LEU A 162 20.18 -9.51 12.40
C LEU A 162 19.10 -9.02 11.43
N SER A 163 19.37 -8.99 10.13
CA SER A 163 18.39 -8.61 9.10
C SER A 163 17.22 -9.60 9.06
N ILE A 164 17.50 -10.90 9.16
CA ILE A 164 16.47 -11.95 9.24
C ILE A 164 15.56 -11.71 10.45
N TRP A 165 16.15 -11.45 11.62
CA TRP A 165 15.40 -11.18 12.84
C TRP A 165 14.58 -9.89 12.72
N ILE A 166 15.17 -8.80 12.21
CA ILE A 166 14.49 -7.51 12.00
C ILE A 166 13.28 -7.66 11.07
N GLU A 167 13.42 -8.32 9.91
CA GLU A 167 12.29 -8.50 8.98
C GLU A 167 11.19 -9.37 9.60
N SER A 168 11.57 -10.39 10.39
CA SER A 168 10.61 -11.24 11.11
C SER A 168 9.83 -10.49 12.19
N THR A 169 10.47 -9.50 12.82
CA THR A 169 9.91 -8.76 13.94
C THR A 169 9.11 -7.53 13.50
N PHE A 170 9.61 -6.78 12.50
CA PHE A 170 9.05 -5.50 12.08
C PHE A 170 8.51 -5.48 10.65
N GLY A 171 8.94 -6.41 9.80
CA GLY A 171 8.60 -6.41 8.37
C GLY A 171 7.29 -7.15 8.10
N VAL A 172 7.37 -8.48 8.07
CA VAL A 172 6.26 -9.34 7.65
C VAL A 172 6.08 -10.54 8.56
N ARG A 173 4.83 -10.95 8.75
CA ARG A 173 4.44 -12.16 9.45
C ARG A 173 3.51 -12.99 8.57
N THR A 174 3.43 -14.28 8.86
CA THR A 174 2.43 -15.15 8.26
C THR A 174 1.07 -14.89 8.92
N GLU A 175 0.01 -14.79 8.13
CA GLU A 175 -1.36 -14.68 8.62
C GLU A 175 -1.80 -16.00 9.28
N SER A 176 -2.56 -15.92 10.37
CA SER A 176 -3.07 -17.11 11.04
C SER A 176 -3.99 -17.90 10.09
N ASN A 177 -3.72 -19.19 9.94
CA ASN A 177 -4.45 -20.11 9.06
C ASN A 177 -4.27 -19.89 7.54
N SER A 178 -3.27 -19.12 7.10
CA SER A 178 -2.92 -19.02 5.68
C SER A 178 -1.41 -18.96 5.47
N SER A 179 -0.93 -19.21 4.26
CA SER A 179 0.47 -18.99 3.88
C SER A 179 0.75 -17.56 3.43
N ARG A 180 -0.23 -16.66 3.54
CA ARG A 180 -0.12 -15.28 3.07
C ARG A 180 0.72 -14.46 4.04
N LEU A 181 1.66 -13.69 3.49
CA LEU A 181 2.42 -12.71 4.25
C LEU A 181 1.61 -11.43 4.42
N VAL A 182 1.58 -10.92 5.66
CA VAL A 182 0.96 -9.65 6.03
C VAL A 182 1.97 -8.80 6.80
N ARG A 183 1.78 -7.47 6.81
CA ARG A 183 2.64 -6.57 7.58
C ARG A 183 2.61 -6.92 9.07
N ALA A 184 3.77 -6.87 9.70
CA ALA A 184 3.85 -6.93 11.15
C ALA A 184 3.13 -5.72 11.76
N GLN A 185 2.58 -5.88 12.97
CA GLN A 185 1.98 -4.76 13.68
C GLN A 185 3.09 -3.80 14.14
N PRO A 186 2.89 -2.47 14.02
CA PRO A 186 3.84 -1.50 14.52
C PRO A 186 4.14 -1.74 16.01
N ARG A 187 5.42 -1.76 16.35
CA ARG A 187 5.93 -2.02 17.70
C ARG A 187 7.09 -1.08 18.00
N SER A 188 7.23 -0.68 19.26
CA SER A 188 8.33 0.19 19.67
C SER A 188 9.66 -0.55 19.61
N LEU A 189 10.74 0.19 19.35
CA LEU A 189 12.09 -0.36 19.39
C LEU A 189 12.51 -0.68 20.83
N SER A 190 12.22 0.23 21.75
CA SER A 190 12.59 0.18 23.17
C SER A 190 11.35 0.24 24.08
N GLY A 191 11.57 0.10 25.39
CA GLY A 191 10.53 0.16 26.41
C GLY A 191 10.04 -1.22 26.84
N LYS A 192 9.04 -1.24 27.75
CA LYS A 192 8.60 -2.48 28.42
C LYS A 192 8.12 -3.58 27.45
N GLU A 193 7.55 -3.19 26.32
CA GLU A 193 7.06 -4.06 25.23
C GLU A 193 7.87 -3.85 23.92
N GLY A 194 9.07 -3.28 24.03
CA GLY A 194 9.91 -2.98 22.88
C GLY A 194 10.62 -4.22 22.34
N ALA A 195 10.86 -4.25 21.03
CA ALA A 195 11.53 -5.36 20.36
C ALA A 195 12.95 -5.61 20.88
N ALA A 196 13.67 -4.60 21.35
CA ALA A 196 15.01 -4.76 21.92
C ALA A 196 14.99 -5.64 23.18
N ARG A 197 13.89 -5.63 23.94
CA ARG A 197 13.72 -6.50 25.10
C ARG A 197 13.52 -7.95 24.70
N ASP A 198 12.72 -8.20 23.65
CA ASP A 198 12.58 -9.55 23.07
C ASP A 198 13.94 -10.08 22.60
N LEU A 199 14.74 -9.23 21.93
CA LEU A 199 16.07 -9.59 21.46
C LEU A 199 17.05 -9.87 22.62
N SER A 200 16.98 -9.05 23.67
CA SER A 200 17.75 -9.23 24.90
C SER A 200 17.43 -10.55 25.59
N GLN A 201 16.14 -10.89 25.73
CA GLN A 201 15.70 -12.16 26.31
C GLN A 201 16.14 -13.37 25.46
N LEU A 202 16.14 -13.22 24.14
CA LEU A 202 16.52 -14.29 23.22
C LEU A 202 18.04 -14.55 23.23
N THR A 203 18.85 -13.50 23.29
CA THR A 203 20.31 -13.59 23.11
C THR A 203 21.09 -13.54 24.43
N GLY A 204 20.46 -13.12 25.52
CA GLY A 204 21.10 -12.87 26.82
C GLY A 204 21.91 -11.58 26.87
N ILE A 205 21.82 -10.72 25.85
CA ILE A 205 22.58 -9.46 25.75
C ILE A 205 21.79 -8.33 26.40
N GLU A 206 22.49 -7.36 27.00
CA GLU A 206 21.89 -6.16 27.60
C GLU A 206 20.97 -5.40 26.61
N GLU A 207 19.81 -4.95 27.11
CA GLU A 207 18.78 -4.28 26.28
C GLU A 207 19.32 -3.04 25.57
N HIS A 208 20.16 -2.24 26.24
CA HIS A 208 20.77 -1.04 25.66
C HIS A 208 21.55 -1.36 24.38
N ARG A 209 22.35 -2.44 24.41
CA ARG A 209 23.12 -2.88 23.25
C ARG A 209 22.22 -3.38 22.13
N CYS A 210 21.14 -4.08 22.48
CA CYS A 210 20.13 -4.52 21.51
C CYS A 210 19.47 -3.33 20.80
N VAL A 211 19.14 -2.25 21.52
CA VAL A 211 18.60 -1.02 20.92
C VAL A 211 19.57 -0.42 19.90
N GLU A 212 20.84 -0.24 20.27
CA GLU A 212 21.88 0.31 19.38
C GLU A 212 22.00 -0.48 18.07
N VAL A 213 22.09 -1.81 18.19
CA VAL A 213 22.30 -2.70 17.04
C VAL A 213 21.06 -2.77 16.15
N LEU A 214 19.86 -2.79 16.73
CA LEU A 214 18.62 -2.74 15.95
C LEU A 214 18.45 -1.40 15.24
N GLN A 215 18.78 -0.29 15.89
CA GLN A 215 18.75 1.04 15.25
C GLN A 215 19.73 1.10 14.08
N ALA A 216 20.96 0.62 14.27
CA ALA A 216 21.96 0.56 13.21
C ALA A 216 21.52 -0.35 12.05
N GLY A 217 20.93 -1.52 12.34
CA GLY A 217 20.43 -2.44 11.33
C GLY A 217 19.26 -1.87 10.52
N LEU A 218 18.31 -1.20 11.18
CA LEU A 218 17.18 -0.54 10.53
C LEU A 218 17.63 0.61 9.63
N LEU A 219 18.60 1.42 10.08
CA LEU A 219 19.17 2.51 9.28
C LEU A 219 19.99 1.99 8.09
N GLY A 220 20.79 0.93 8.31
CA GLY A 220 21.60 0.32 7.26
C GLY A 220 20.78 -0.24 6.09
N GLY A 221 19.53 -0.64 6.32
CA GLY A 221 18.63 -1.09 5.26
C GLY A 221 18.36 -0.05 4.15
N TYR A 222 18.61 1.24 4.40
CA TYR A 222 18.51 2.29 3.37
C TYR A 222 19.63 2.21 2.33
N ASP A 223 20.81 1.77 2.73
CA ASP A 223 22.02 1.79 1.89
C ASP A 223 22.12 0.57 0.95
N TYR A 224 21.29 -0.46 1.16
CA TYR A 224 21.32 -1.71 0.39
C TYR A 224 20.07 -1.85 -0.48
N THR A 225 20.19 -1.49 -1.76
CA THR A 225 19.14 -1.71 -2.77
C THR A 225 19.42 -2.96 -3.60
N ARG A 226 18.36 -3.73 -3.87
CA ARG A 226 18.39 -4.80 -4.87
C ARG A 226 18.56 -4.15 -6.24
N LYS A 227 19.76 -4.26 -6.83
CA LYS A 227 20.00 -3.91 -8.24
C LYS A 227 19.23 -4.85 -9.16
#